data_AF-C0P7R2-F1
#
_entry.id   AF-C0P7R2-F1
#
_cell.length_a   1.000
_cell.length_b   1.000
_cell.length_c   1.000
_cell.angle_alpha   90.00
_cell.angle_beta   90.00
_cell.angle_gamma   90.00
#
_symmetry.space_group_name_H-M   'P 1'
#
loop_
_entity.id
_entity.type
_entity.pdbx_description
1 polymer ?
#
loop_
_entity_poly.entity_id
_entity_poly.type
_entity_poly.pdbx_seq_one_letter_code
_entity_poly.pdbx_strand_id
1 'polypeptide(L)'
;MAMASTYAPGGGARALAQGRCRVRGPAGLGFLGPSKAAGLPRPLALARRMSSPVAVGARLRCAASSSPAAARPATAPRFIQHKKEAFWFYRFLSIVYDHVINPGHWTEDMRDDALEPADLFSRHLTVVDVGGGTGFTTLGIVKHVNPENVTLLDQSPHQLDKARQKEALKGVTIMEGDAEDLPFPTDSFDRYISAGSIEYWPDPQRGIKEAYRVLRFGGLACVIGPVYPTFWLSRFFADMWMLFPKEEEYIEWFKKAGFRDVKLKRIGPKWYRGVRRHGLIMGCSVTGVKRERGDSPLELGPKAEDVSKPVNPITFLFRFLVGTICAAYYVLVPIYMWIKDQIVPKGMPI
;
A
#
# COMPACT_ATOMS: atom_id res chain seq x y z
N MET A 1 -57.46 22.60 0.80
CA MET A 1 -57.54 22.75 2.26
C MET A 1 -56.36 23.60 2.69
N ALA A 2 -56.64 24.80 3.22
CA ALA A 2 -55.64 25.79 3.57
C ALA A 2 -54.87 25.40 4.83
N MET A 3 -53.57 25.69 4.88
CA MET A 3 -52.95 26.44 5.97
C MET A 3 -51.60 26.98 5.50
N ALA A 4 -51.60 28.29 5.25
CA ALA A 4 -50.40 29.10 5.36
C ALA A 4 -50.16 29.35 6.86
N SER A 5 -48.92 29.19 7.32
CA SER A 5 -48.46 29.83 8.56
C SER A 5 -47.01 30.24 8.39
N THR A 6 -46.84 31.55 8.29
CA THR A 6 -45.62 32.33 8.40
C THR A 6 -45.18 32.41 9.85
N TYR A 7 -43.91 32.13 10.16
CA TYR A 7 -43.20 32.73 11.29
C TYR A 7 -41.70 32.81 10.98
N ALA A 8 -41.14 34.02 11.10
CA ALA A 8 -39.72 34.35 11.10
C ALA A 8 -39.31 34.72 12.55
N PRO A 9 -38.16 35.36 12.81
CA PRO A 9 -36.82 34.79 12.88
C PRO A 9 -36.18 35.00 14.28
N GLY A 10 -34.96 34.50 14.48
CA GLY A 10 -34.04 35.16 15.43
C GLY A 10 -33.15 34.25 16.26
N GLY A 11 -31.84 34.42 16.04
CA GLY A 11 -30.94 34.74 17.16
C GLY A 11 -30.18 33.60 17.81
N GLY A 12 -28.86 33.65 17.67
CA GLY A 12 -28.00 33.60 18.85
C GLY A 12 -27.18 32.33 19.05
N ALA A 13 -25.97 32.38 18.51
CA ALA A 13 -24.84 31.54 18.86
C ALA A 13 -24.69 31.31 20.38
N ARG A 14 -24.53 30.05 20.77
CA ARG A 14 -23.85 29.67 22.01
C ARG A 14 -22.73 28.68 21.68
N ALA A 15 -21.52 29.22 21.66
CA ALA A 15 -20.29 28.45 21.63
C ALA A 15 -20.15 27.68 22.96
N LEU A 16 -20.14 26.34 22.87
CA LEU A 16 -19.74 25.48 23.98
C LEU A 16 -18.29 25.03 23.75
N ALA A 17 -17.45 25.45 24.68
CA ALA A 17 -16.01 25.32 24.67
C ALA A 17 -15.55 23.86 24.63
N GLN A 18 -14.68 23.56 23.67
CA GLN A 18 -13.93 22.31 23.61
C GLN A 18 -12.88 22.29 24.73
N GLY A 19 -13.08 21.39 25.70
CA GLY A 19 -12.13 21.10 26.76
C GLY A 19 -10.82 20.54 26.20
N ARG A 20 -9.74 21.31 26.37
CA ARG A 20 -8.37 20.88 26.06
C ARG A 20 -7.89 19.89 27.13
N CYS A 21 -7.87 18.60 26.80
CA CYS A 21 -7.13 17.61 27.57
C CYS A 21 -5.63 17.77 27.28
N ARG A 22 -4.89 18.42 28.18
CA ARG A 22 -3.43 18.53 28.13
C ARG A 22 -2.81 17.25 28.69
N VAL A 23 -2.37 16.35 27.81
CA VAL A 23 -1.46 15.25 28.20
C VAL A 23 -0.07 15.85 28.42
N ARG A 24 0.43 15.75 29.65
CA ARG A 24 1.76 16.20 30.10
C ARG A 24 2.83 15.27 29.51
N GLY A 25 3.67 15.78 28.60
CA GLY A 25 4.91 15.11 28.19
C GLY A 25 6.00 15.23 29.25
N PRO A 26 6.94 14.28 29.34
CA PRO A 26 7.95 14.23 30.40
C PRO A 26 8.99 15.35 30.28
N ALA A 27 9.47 15.81 31.43
CA ALA A 27 10.40 16.91 31.59
C ALA A 27 11.72 16.66 30.86
N GLY A 28 12.14 17.64 30.05
CA GLY A 28 13.34 17.59 29.22
C GLY A 28 14.63 17.52 30.05
N LEU A 29 15.50 16.62 29.62
CA LEU A 29 16.92 16.60 29.95
C LEU A 29 17.59 17.81 29.29
N GLY A 30 18.04 18.74 30.13
CA GLY A 30 18.75 19.94 29.69
C GLY A 30 20.08 19.59 29.03
N PHE A 31 20.29 20.09 27.83
CA PHE A 31 21.61 20.23 27.24
C PHE A 31 22.05 21.69 27.37
N LEU A 32 23.02 21.89 28.24
CA LEU A 32 23.81 23.11 28.38
C LEU A 32 24.90 23.12 27.28
N GLY A 33 25.00 24.23 26.55
CA GLY A 33 26.22 24.62 25.83
C GLY A 33 26.02 25.14 24.40
N PRO A 34 26.92 25.98 23.90
CA PRO A 34 27.33 27.22 24.54
C PRO A 34 27.13 28.45 23.65
N SER A 35 27.00 29.59 24.33
CA SER A 35 27.19 30.94 23.80
C SER A 35 28.57 31.08 23.12
N LYS A 36 28.58 31.49 21.85
CA LYS A 36 29.64 32.33 21.29
C LYS A 36 29.04 33.38 20.38
N ALA A 37 28.97 34.59 20.93
CA ALA A 37 28.98 35.83 20.20
C ALA A 37 30.33 36.00 19.48
N ALA A 38 30.30 36.52 18.25
CA ALA A 38 31.23 37.54 17.75
C ALA A 38 30.78 37.93 16.33
N GLY A 39 30.29 39.16 16.19
CA GLY A 39 29.98 39.76 14.90
C GLY A 39 31.23 40.06 14.08
N LEU A 40 31.08 40.01 12.76
CA LEU A 40 31.99 40.60 11.79
C LEU A 40 31.16 41.41 10.77
N PRO A 41 31.73 42.48 10.18
CA PRO A 41 30.97 43.67 9.85
C PRO A 41 30.56 43.79 8.38
N ARG A 42 29.53 44.60 8.17
CA ARG A 42 29.09 45.16 6.88
C ARG A 42 30.14 46.15 6.34
N PRO A 43 30.42 46.14 5.03
CA PRO A 43 30.80 47.35 4.31
C PRO A 43 29.63 47.86 3.45
N LEU A 44 29.55 49.19 3.43
CA LEU A 44 28.61 50.00 2.71
C LEU A 44 28.82 49.96 1.19
N ALA A 45 27.71 50.20 0.51
CA ALA A 45 27.55 50.64 -0.86
C ALA A 45 28.60 51.65 -1.34
N LEU A 46 29.08 51.48 -2.58
CA LEU A 46 29.28 52.60 -3.50
C LEU A 46 29.25 52.14 -4.97
N ALA A 47 28.19 52.60 -5.64
CA ALA A 47 28.07 53.15 -6.99
C ALA A 47 29.02 52.78 -8.16
N ARG A 48 28.35 52.77 -9.33
CA ARG A 48 28.74 53.23 -10.69
C ARG A 48 29.25 52.20 -11.72
N ARG A 49 28.35 51.96 -12.69
CA ARG A 49 28.44 52.32 -14.13
C ARG A 49 29.61 51.71 -14.95
N MET A 50 29.30 50.82 -15.90
CA MET A 50 29.31 51.07 -17.37
C MET A 50 29.37 49.77 -18.22
N SER A 51 28.43 49.69 -19.17
CA SER A 51 28.47 49.11 -20.54
C SER A 51 29.08 47.71 -20.83
N SER A 52 28.18 46.83 -21.32
CA SER A 52 28.24 45.98 -22.54
C SER A 52 29.58 45.83 -23.30
N PRO A 53 29.91 44.61 -23.80
CA PRO A 53 29.24 44.13 -25.01
C PRO A 53 28.74 42.68 -24.98
N VAL A 54 27.80 42.49 -25.90
CA VAL A 54 27.07 41.29 -26.33
C VAL A 54 28.02 40.24 -26.92
N ALA A 55 27.89 38.99 -26.49
CA ALA A 55 28.33 37.81 -27.23
C ALA A 55 27.11 36.88 -27.42
N VAL A 56 26.59 36.89 -28.64
CA VAL A 56 25.55 35.98 -29.13
C VAL A 56 26.21 34.67 -29.53
N GLY A 57 25.68 33.54 -29.05
CA GLY A 57 25.82 32.26 -29.77
C GLY A 57 26.41 31.11 -28.97
N ALA A 58 25.56 30.34 -28.31
CA ALA A 58 25.45 28.89 -28.49
C ALA A 58 24.31 28.39 -27.59
N ARG A 59 23.15 28.16 -28.19
CA ARG A 59 22.05 27.43 -27.54
C ARG A 59 22.53 26.01 -27.29
N LEU A 60 23.00 25.72 -26.08
CA LEU A 60 23.04 24.36 -25.56
C LEU A 60 21.59 23.85 -25.56
N ARG A 61 21.24 23.09 -26.60
CA ARG A 61 20.07 22.23 -26.55
C ARG A 61 20.35 21.24 -25.44
N CYS A 62 19.81 21.51 -24.25
CA CYS A 62 19.53 20.48 -23.28
C CYS A 62 18.55 19.54 -23.97
N ALA A 63 19.09 18.55 -24.69
CA ALA A 63 18.38 17.33 -24.95
C ALA A 63 18.06 16.77 -23.57
N ALA A 64 16.85 17.03 -23.09
CA ALA A 64 16.25 16.27 -22.04
C ALA A 64 16.10 14.85 -22.59
N SER A 65 17.21 14.10 -22.59
CA SER A 65 17.18 12.66 -22.68
C SER A 65 16.47 12.22 -21.42
N SER A 66 15.14 12.10 -21.51
CA SER A 66 14.39 11.18 -20.68
C SER A 66 14.99 9.81 -20.93
N SER A 67 16.07 9.48 -20.22
CA SER A 67 16.47 8.08 -20.10
C SER A 67 15.25 7.40 -19.49
N PRO A 68 14.58 6.47 -20.21
CA PRO A 68 13.49 5.73 -19.61
C PRO A 68 14.10 5.04 -18.40
N ALA A 69 13.48 5.22 -17.23
CA ALA A 69 13.91 4.59 -16.00
C ALA A 69 14.19 3.11 -16.30
N ALA A 70 15.45 2.70 -16.21
CA ALA A 70 15.92 1.40 -16.68
C ALA A 70 14.92 0.30 -16.28
N ALA A 71 14.48 -0.45 -17.28
CA ALA A 71 13.63 -1.62 -17.06
C ALA A 71 14.37 -2.57 -16.11
N ARG A 72 13.70 -2.96 -15.02
CA ARG A 72 14.29 -3.73 -13.91
C ARG A 72 14.66 -5.13 -14.42
N PRO A 73 15.82 -5.71 -14.05
CA PRO A 73 16.07 -7.12 -14.32
C PRO A 73 15.02 -7.96 -13.60
N ALA A 74 14.38 -8.88 -14.33
CA ALA A 74 13.38 -9.79 -13.77
C ALA A 74 13.91 -10.62 -12.58
N THR A 75 15.24 -10.70 -12.44
CA THR A 75 16.01 -11.62 -11.60
C THR A 75 16.52 -11.04 -10.27
N ALA A 76 15.92 -9.97 -9.73
CA ALA A 76 16.27 -9.52 -8.37
C ALA A 76 16.08 -10.67 -7.36
N PRO A 77 17.05 -10.93 -6.45
CA PRO A 77 16.95 -12.05 -5.51
C PRO A 77 15.91 -11.78 -4.42
N ARG A 78 14.69 -12.29 -4.59
CA ARG A 78 13.63 -12.17 -3.59
C ARG A 78 13.66 -13.37 -2.66
N PHE A 79 14.00 -13.17 -1.39
CA PHE A 79 14.25 -14.25 -0.44
C PHE A 79 13.03 -14.75 0.34
N ILE A 80 11.93 -13.99 0.34
CA ILE A 80 10.61 -14.39 0.87
C ILE A 80 9.57 -14.13 -0.23
N GLN A 81 9.65 -14.90 -1.31
CA GLN A 81 8.63 -14.90 -2.36
C GLN A 81 8.07 -16.30 -2.61
N HIS A 82 8.86 -17.36 -2.37
CA HIS A 82 8.37 -18.72 -2.53
C HIS A 82 7.22 -18.98 -1.55
N LYS A 83 6.18 -19.70 -1.96
CA LYS A 83 4.97 -19.87 -1.12
C LYS A 83 5.26 -20.49 0.25
N LYS A 84 6.16 -21.50 0.30
CA LYS A 84 6.69 -22.06 1.56
C LYS A 84 7.45 -21.04 2.43
N GLU A 85 8.20 -20.12 1.83
CA GLU A 85 8.92 -19.08 2.58
C GLU A 85 7.93 -18.08 3.19
N ALA A 86 6.98 -17.62 2.38
CA ALA A 86 5.89 -16.74 2.81
C ALA A 86 5.05 -17.41 3.91
N PHE A 87 4.71 -18.70 3.75
CA PHE A 87 3.99 -19.48 4.76
C PHE A 87 4.70 -19.47 6.12
N TRP A 88 5.98 -19.83 6.15
CA TRP A 88 6.75 -19.84 7.40
C TRP A 88 6.94 -18.43 7.96
N PHE A 89 7.11 -17.44 7.09
CA PHE A 89 7.24 -16.04 7.48
C PHE A 89 5.98 -15.58 8.21
N TYR A 90 4.80 -15.83 7.64
CA TYR A 90 3.52 -15.49 8.28
C TYR A 90 3.17 -16.38 9.46
N ARG A 91 3.60 -17.64 9.50
CA ARG A 91 3.40 -18.49 10.67
C ARG A 91 4.01 -17.86 11.93
N PHE A 92 5.20 -17.27 11.82
CA PHE A 92 5.83 -16.56 12.94
C PHE A 92 5.37 -15.09 13.04
N LEU A 93 5.33 -14.37 11.93
CA LEU A 93 4.99 -12.95 11.91
C LEU A 93 3.55 -12.71 12.36
N SER A 94 2.60 -13.58 12.00
CA SER A 94 1.19 -13.43 12.37
C SER A 94 0.98 -13.24 13.86
N ILE A 95 1.84 -13.83 14.71
CA ILE A 95 1.82 -13.69 16.18
C ILE A 95 1.86 -12.20 16.59
N VAL A 96 2.69 -11.42 15.92
CA VAL A 96 2.90 -9.99 16.20
C VAL A 96 2.28 -9.07 15.15
N TYR A 97 1.83 -9.60 14.01
CA TYR A 97 1.42 -8.81 12.83
C TYR A 97 0.35 -7.76 13.16
N ASP A 98 -0.80 -8.20 13.69
CA ASP A 98 -1.94 -7.32 13.97
C ASP A 98 -1.62 -6.28 15.06
N HIS A 99 -0.73 -6.58 16.01
CA HIS A 99 -0.48 -5.73 17.18
C HIS A 99 0.79 -4.88 17.10
N VAL A 100 1.76 -5.26 16.27
CA VAL A 100 3.10 -4.64 16.21
C VAL A 100 3.39 -4.08 14.82
N ILE A 101 3.01 -4.80 13.76
CA ILE A 101 3.32 -4.40 12.38
C ILE A 101 2.22 -3.51 11.81
N ASN A 102 0.95 -3.95 11.86
CA ASN A 102 -0.19 -3.19 11.33
C ASN A 102 -0.28 -1.77 11.88
N PRO A 103 -0.15 -1.50 13.19
CA PRO A 103 -0.25 -0.12 13.70
C PRO A 103 0.79 0.83 13.11
N GLY A 104 1.95 0.33 12.69
CA GLY A 104 3.01 1.12 12.06
C GLY A 104 2.94 1.17 10.53
N HIS A 105 2.35 0.16 9.88
CA HIS A 105 2.47 -0.04 8.43
C HIS A 105 1.13 -0.05 7.69
N TRP A 106 0.08 -0.57 8.31
CA TRP A 106 -1.23 -0.80 7.70
C TRP A 106 -2.34 -0.52 8.70
N THR A 107 -2.70 0.75 8.81
CA THR A 107 -3.69 1.26 9.76
C THR A 107 -5.11 1.19 9.20
N GLU A 108 -6.11 1.34 10.08
CA GLU A 108 -7.52 1.32 9.66
C GLU A 108 -7.87 2.43 8.67
N ASP A 109 -7.28 3.63 8.82
CA ASP A 109 -7.50 4.73 7.89
C ASP A 109 -6.83 4.48 6.53
N MET A 110 -5.68 3.81 6.51
CA MET A 110 -5.05 3.38 5.24
C MET A 110 -5.87 2.29 4.56
N ARG A 111 -6.39 1.31 5.31
CA ARG A 111 -7.31 0.29 4.80
C ARG A 111 -8.56 0.93 4.19
N ASP A 112 -9.23 1.80 4.95
CA ASP A 112 -10.48 2.41 4.51
C ASP A 112 -10.24 3.32 3.29
N ASP A 113 -9.11 4.04 3.22
CA ASP A 113 -8.72 4.83 2.05
C ASP A 113 -8.36 3.96 0.83
N ALA A 114 -7.75 2.80 1.04
CA ALA A 114 -7.38 1.86 -0.02
C ALA A 114 -8.56 1.08 -0.59
N LEU A 115 -9.62 0.88 0.21
CA LEU A 115 -10.87 0.25 -0.21
C LEU A 115 -11.81 1.21 -0.93
N GLU A 116 -11.64 2.53 -0.81
CA GLU A 116 -12.52 3.52 -1.45
C GLU A 116 -12.65 3.32 -2.98
N PRO A 117 -11.57 3.09 -3.75
CA PRO A 117 -11.68 2.80 -5.19
C PRO A 117 -12.32 1.45 -5.54
N ALA A 118 -12.54 0.56 -4.56
CA ALA A 118 -13.14 -0.75 -4.79
C ALA A 118 -14.66 -0.68 -5.01
N ASP A 119 -15.27 0.51 -4.92
CA ASP A 119 -16.67 0.75 -5.24
C ASP A 119 -17.64 -0.20 -4.51
N LEU A 120 -17.46 -0.38 -3.19
CA LEU A 120 -18.29 -1.22 -2.32
C LEU A 120 -19.61 -0.51 -1.96
N PHE A 121 -20.42 -0.19 -2.96
CA PHE A 121 -21.59 0.70 -2.82
C PHE A 121 -22.92 -0.01 -2.51
N SER A 122 -22.93 -1.34 -2.42
CA SER A 122 -24.15 -2.11 -2.14
C SER A 122 -23.89 -3.23 -1.14
N ARG A 123 -24.82 -3.39 -0.19
CA ARG A 123 -24.80 -4.47 0.81
C ARG A 123 -24.89 -5.87 0.19
N HIS A 124 -25.39 -5.97 -1.05
CA HIS A 124 -25.66 -7.23 -1.75
C HIS A 124 -24.56 -7.64 -2.75
N LEU A 125 -23.43 -6.92 -2.81
CA LEU A 125 -22.30 -7.33 -3.65
C LEU A 125 -21.75 -8.68 -3.20
N THR A 126 -21.48 -9.57 -4.15
CA THR A 126 -20.68 -10.79 -3.91
C THR A 126 -19.20 -10.44 -4.01
N VAL A 127 -18.45 -10.59 -2.92
CA VAL A 127 -17.05 -10.13 -2.81
C VAL A 127 -16.13 -11.27 -2.41
N VAL A 128 -14.98 -11.37 -3.07
CA VAL A 128 -13.87 -12.21 -2.63
C VAL A 128 -12.70 -11.35 -2.16
N ASP A 129 -12.18 -11.65 -0.98
CA ASP A 129 -10.96 -11.10 -0.38
C ASP A 129 -9.86 -12.17 -0.47
N VAL A 130 -8.96 -12.04 -1.44
CA VAL A 130 -7.92 -13.01 -1.77
C VAL A 130 -6.59 -12.62 -1.13
N GLY A 131 -6.00 -13.54 -0.39
CA GLY A 131 -4.91 -13.24 0.53
C GLY A 131 -5.39 -12.42 1.73
N GLY A 132 -6.61 -12.68 2.20
CA GLY A 132 -7.24 -11.90 3.27
C GLY A 132 -6.56 -12.05 4.64
N GLY A 133 -5.67 -13.04 4.80
CA GLY A 133 -4.86 -13.25 6.00
C GLY A 133 -5.69 -13.31 7.29
N THR A 134 -5.32 -12.48 8.27
CA THR A 134 -6.03 -12.37 9.56
C THR A 134 -7.41 -11.70 9.44
N GLY A 135 -7.84 -11.30 8.26
CA GLY A 135 -9.14 -10.66 8.00
C GLY A 135 -9.14 -9.16 8.24
N PHE A 136 -7.98 -8.50 8.31
CA PHE A 136 -7.92 -7.05 8.56
C PHE A 136 -8.61 -6.22 7.46
N THR A 137 -8.38 -6.57 6.19
CA THR A 137 -9.06 -5.96 5.04
C THR A 137 -10.53 -6.37 4.99
N THR A 138 -10.82 -7.64 5.26
CA THR A 138 -12.19 -8.17 5.36
C THR A 138 -13.05 -7.40 6.35
N LEU A 139 -12.49 -6.98 7.50
CA LEU A 139 -13.17 -6.11 8.48
C LEU A 139 -13.60 -4.77 7.86
N GLY A 140 -12.84 -4.23 6.91
CA GLY A 140 -13.23 -3.04 6.14
C GLY A 140 -14.32 -3.35 5.13
N ILE A 141 -14.24 -4.48 4.43
CA ILE A 141 -15.24 -4.91 3.43
C ILE A 141 -16.62 -5.09 4.07
N VAL A 142 -16.72 -5.77 5.21
CA VAL A 142 -18.01 -6.08 5.87
C VAL A 142 -18.72 -4.84 6.45
N LYS A 143 -18.03 -3.69 6.56
CA LYS A 143 -18.68 -2.41 6.86
C LYS A 143 -19.63 -1.98 5.73
N HIS A 144 -19.36 -2.41 4.50
CA HIS A 144 -20.07 -1.99 3.29
C HIS A 144 -20.85 -3.10 2.60
N VAL A 145 -20.49 -4.37 2.86
CA VAL A 145 -21.11 -5.55 2.27
C VAL A 145 -21.61 -6.47 3.38
N ASN A 146 -22.72 -7.16 3.15
CA ASN A 146 -23.18 -8.15 4.11
C ASN A 146 -22.17 -9.30 4.26
N PRO A 147 -21.82 -9.70 5.50
CA PRO A 147 -20.83 -10.75 5.74
C PRO A 147 -21.07 -12.05 4.97
N GLU A 148 -22.33 -12.48 4.82
CA GLU A 148 -22.71 -13.70 4.09
C GLU A 148 -22.37 -13.68 2.59
N ASN A 149 -22.14 -12.49 2.02
CA ASN A 149 -21.74 -12.31 0.63
C ASN A 149 -20.23 -12.13 0.44
N VAL A 150 -19.45 -12.23 1.53
CA VAL A 150 -17.99 -12.09 1.51
C VAL A 150 -17.34 -13.45 1.68
N THR A 151 -16.39 -13.76 0.79
CA THR A 151 -15.50 -14.91 0.91
C THR A 151 -14.09 -14.42 1.18
N LEU A 152 -13.46 -14.87 2.26
CA LEU A 152 -12.06 -14.65 2.58
C LEU A 152 -11.29 -15.92 2.22
N LEU A 153 -10.30 -15.79 1.33
CA LEU A 153 -9.42 -16.87 0.89
C LEU A 153 -7.97 -16.54 1.22
N ASP A 154 -7.23 -17.48 1.82
CA ASP A 154 -5.79 -17.35 2.10
C ASP A 154 -5.09 -18.73 2.08
N GLN A 155 -3.78 -18.78 1.88
CA GLN A 155 -3.02 -20.04 1.92
C GLN A 155 -2.60 -20.46 3.33
N SER A 156 -2.73 -19.58 4.33
CA SER A 156 -2.23 -19.78 5.69
C SER A 156 -3.36 -20.14 6.66
N PRO A 157 -3.49 -21.41 7.08
CA PRO A 157 -4.51 -21.83 8.05
C PRO A 157 -4.42 -21.04 9.35
N HIS A 158 -3.20 -20.72 9.80
CA HIS A 158 -2.95 -19.95 11.03
C HIS A 158 -3.47 -18.51 10.95
N GLN A 159 -3.41 -17.89 9.77
CA GLN A 159 -4.00 -16.55 9.59
C GLN A 159 -5.53 -16.63 9.54
N LEU A 160 -6.06 -17.63 8.83
CA LEU A 160 -7.50 -17.88 8.76
C LEU A 160 -8.11 -18.18 10.14
N ASP A 161 -7.40 -18.90 11.01
CA ASP A 161 -7.84 -19.16 12.38
C ASP A 161 -7.98 -17.87 13.19
N LYS A 162 -7.09 -16.88 12.99
CA LYS A 162 -7.23 -15.55 13.59
C LYS A 162 -8.41 -14.77 13.01
N ALA A 163 -8.67 -14.90 11.71
CA ALA A 163 -9.85 -14.30 11.09
C ALA A 163 -11.15 -14.88 11.68
N ARG A 164 -11.22 -16.20 11.88
CA ARG A 164 -12.37 -16.90 12.48
C ARG A 164 -12.68 -16.47 13.92
N GLN A 165 -11.68 -15.95 14.65
CA GLN A 165 -11.87 -15.45 16.02
C GLN A 165 -12.50 -14.04 16.08
N LYS A 166 -12.60 -13.33 14.94
CA LYS A 166 -13.13 -11.96 14.90
C LYS A 166 -14.65 -11.97 14.76
N GLU A 167 -15.36 -11.47 15.78
CA GLU A 167 -16.83 -11.48 15.85
C GLU A 167 -17.51 -10.90 14.58
N ALA A 168 -16.98 -9.80 14.06
CA ALA A 168 -17.52 -9.14 12.86
C ALA A 168 -17.42 -10.00 11.58
N LEU A 169 -16.66 -11.09 11.60
CA LEU A 169 -16.45 -11.99 10.46
C LEU A 169 -17.25 -13.30 10.55
N LYS A 170 -18.12 -13.50 11.56
CA LYS A 170 -18.86 -14.76 11.74
C LYS A 170 -19.73 -15.19 10.55
N GLY A 171 -20.19 -14.25 9.73
CA GLY A 171 -20.96 -14.56 8.51
C GLY A 171 -20.12 -14.74 7.25
N VAL A 172 -18.81 -14.45 7.31
CA VAL A 172 -17.90 -14.55 6.16
C VAL A 172 -17.54 -16.00 5.89
N THR A 173 -17.55 -16.40 4.62
CA THR A 173 -17.01 -17.72 4.22
C THR A 173 -15.48 -17.65 4.27
N ILE A 174 -14.83 -18.36 5.20
CA ILE A 174 -13.38 -18.33 5.40
C ILE A 174 -12.78 -19.68 4.97
N MET A 175 -11.98 -19.66 3.90
CA MET A 175 -11.45 -20.89 3.28
C MET A 175 -9.98 -20.79 2.90
N GLU A 176 -9.34 -21.96 2.80
CA GLU A 176 -7.98 -22.07 2.26
C GLU A 176 -8.01 -22.06 0.74
N GLY A 177 -7.02 -21.41 0.11
CA GLY A 177 -6.88 -21.43 -1.34
C GLY A 177 -5.71 -20.61 -1.86
N ASP A 178 -5.40 -20.76 -3.14
CA ASP A 178 -4.29 -20.11 -3.83
C ASP A 178 -4.77 -18.96 -4.71
N ALA A 179 -4.18 -17.78 -4.56
CA ALA A 179 -4.51 -16.61 -5.39
C ALA A 179 -4.23 -16.84 -6.88
N GLU A 180 -3.30 -17.74 -7.21
CA GLU A 180 -2.92 -18.08 -8.59
C GLU A 180 -3.71 -19.27 -9.18
N ASP A 181 -4.66 -19.81 -8.42
CA ASP A 181 -5.50 -20.96 -8.78
C ASP A 181 -6.78 -20.98 -7.91
N LEU A 182 -7.69 -20.05 -8.19
CA LEU A 182 -8.85 -19.82 -7.37
C LEU A 182 -9.89 -20.93 -7.57
N PRO A 183 -10.42 -21.53 -6.50
CA PRO A 183 -11.41 -22.62 -6.56
C PRO A 183 -12.84 -22.10 -6.83
N PHE A 184 -12.98 -21.08 -7.69
CA PHE A 184 -14.25 -20.44 -7.99
C PHE A 184 -14.59 -20.55 -9.47
N PRO A 185 -15.88 -20.64 -9.85
CA PRO A 185 -16.30 -20.55 -11.24
C PRO A 185 -15.97 -19.20 -11.86
N THR A 186 -15.82 -19.18 -13.19
CA THR A 186 -15.75 -17.94 -13.98
C THR A 186 -17.03 -17.11 -13.78
N ASP A 187 -16.91 -15.78 -13.79
CA ASP A 187 -18.05 -14.85 -13.68
C ASP A 187 -18.92 -15.04 -12.41
N SER A 188 -18.29 -15.21 -11.25
CA SER A 188 -18.95 -15.53 -9.97
C SER A 188 -19.02 -14.37 -8.97
N PHE A 189 -18.12 -13.39 -9.03
CA PHE A 189 -18.02 -12.27 -8.08
C PHE A 189 -18.25 -10.89 -8.72
N ASP A 190 -18.76 -9.95 -7.93
CA ASP A 190 -18.88 -8.54 -8.33
C ASP A 190 -17.61 -7.75 -8.00
N ARG A 191 -16.90 -8.15 -6.94
CA ARG A 191 -15.63 -7.55 -6.52
C ARG A 191 -14.58 -8.61 -6.17
N TYR A 192 -13.37 -8.36 -6.65
CA TYR A 192 -12.16 -9.05 -6.22
C TYR A 192 -11.32 -8.03 -5.47
N ILE A 193 -10.99 -8.33 -4.23
CA ILE A 193 -10.11 -7.50 -3.40
C ILE A 193 -8.93 -8.36 -2.97
N SER A 194 -7.73 -7.79 -3.01
CA SER A 194 -6.55 -8.41 -2.41
C SER A 194 -5.68 -7.32 -1.83
N ALA A 195 -5.23 -7.48 -0.59
CA ALA A 195 -4.46 -6.45 0.10
C ALA A 195 -3.28 -7.03 0.88
N GLY A 196 -2.07 -6.58 0.56
CA GLY A 196 -0.84 -7.04 1.22
C GLY A 196 -0.54 -8.52 0.97
N SER A 197 -0.84 -8.99 -0.24
CA SER A 197 -0.70 -10.40 -0.64
C SER A 197 0.10 -10.58 -1.93
N ILE A 198 -0.07 -9.68 -2.91
CA ILE A 198 0.55 -9.78 -4.23
C ILE A 198 2.08 -9.83 -4.21
N GLU A 199 2.71 -9.21 -3.21
CA GLU A 199 4.15 -9.26 -2.96
C GLU A 199 4.70 -10.67 -2.70
N TYR A 200 3.83 -11.64 -2.38
CA TYR A 200 4.17 -13.05 -2.15
C TYR A 200 3.71 -13.98 -3.28
N TRP A 201 3.16 -13.45 -4.38
CA TRP A 201 2.77 -14.27 -5.52
C TRP A 201 4.00 -14.53 -6.40
N PRO A 202 4.37 -15.80 -6.67
CA PRO A 202 5.48 -16.12 -7.56
C PRO A 202 5.30 -15.55 -8.98
N ASP A 203 4.07 -15.59 -9.50
CA ASP A 203 3.61 -15.09 -10.79
C ASP A 203 2.40 -14.14 -10.60
N PRO A 204 2.65 -12.86 -10.24
CA PRO A 204 1.59 -11.89 -9.99
C PRO A 204 0.59 -11.73 -11.15
N GLN A 205 1.08 -11.90 -12.38
CA GLN A 205 0.27 -11.80 -13.60
C GLN A 205 -0.78 -12.92 -13.65
N ARG A 206 -0.48 -14.11 -13.11
CA ARG A 206 -1.43 -15.23 -13.00
C ARG A 206 -2.50 -14.96 -11.95
N GLY A 207 -2.15 -14.43 -10.78
CA GLY A 207 -3.14 -14.03 -9.79
C GLY A 207 -4.10 -12.95 -10.31
N ILE A 208 -3.57 -11.99 -11.08
CA ILE A 208 -4.41 -10.96 -11.75
C ILE A 208 -5.27 -11.58 -12.87
N LYS A 209 -4.79 -12.61 -13.56
CA LYS A 209 -5.59 -13.38 -14.52
C LYS A 209 -6.77 -14.07 -13.82
N GLU A 210 -6.53 -14.70 -12.68
CA GLU A 210 -7.58 -15.31 -11.85
C GLU A 210 -8.59 -14.29 -11.34
N ALA A 211 -8.13 -13.11 -10.92
CA ALA A 211 -9.01 -12.00 -10.55
C ALA A 211 -9.95 -11.61 -11.71
N TYR A 212 -9.44 -11.56 -12.95
CA TYR A 212 -10.28 -11.31 -14.13
C TYR A 212 -11.29 -12.44 -14.35
N ARG A 213 -10.85 -13.69 -14.28
CA ARG A 213 -11.69 -14.87 -14.55
C ARG A 213 -12.90 -14.94 -13.61
N VAL A 214 -12.69 -14.77 -12.30
CA VAL A 214 -13.76 -14.93 -11.30
C VAL A 214 -14.73 -13.75 -11.26
N LEU A 215 -14.37 -12.58 -11.77
CA LEU A 215 -15.25 -11.43 -11.83
C LEU A 215 -16.33 -11.57 -12.89
N ARG A 216 -17.55 -11.10 -12.61
CA ARG A 216 -18.65 -10.94 -13.59
C ARG A 216 -18.37 -9.78 -14.56
N PHE A 217 -19.12 -9.71 -15.65
CA PHE A 217 -19.16 -8.50 -16.49
C PHE A 217 -19.53 -7.27 -15.64
N GLY A 218 -18.74 -6.20 -15.75
CA GLY A 218 -18.87 -5.00 -14.93
C GLY A 218 -18.29 -5.12 -13.51
N GLY A 219 -17.77 -6.30 -13.15
CA GLY A 219 -17.06 -6.53 -11.90
C GLY A 219 -15.73 -5.75 -11.86
N LEU A 220 -15.27 -5.47 -10.64
CA LEU A 220 -14.07 -4.67 -10.40
C LEU A 220 -13.06 -5.45 -9.56
N ALA A 221 -11.81 -5.49 -10.02
CA ALA A 221 -10.68 -5.97 -9.24
C ALA A 221 -10.02 -4.78 -8.55
N CYS A 222 -9.63 -4.95 -7.29
CA CYS A 222 -8.88 -4.02 -6.47
C CYS A 222 -7.71 -4.76 -5.83
N VAL A 223 -6.48 -4.41 -6.23
CA VAL A 223 -5.25 -4.98 -5.66
C VAL A 223 -4.51 -3.88 -4.94
N ILE A 224 -4.27 -4.12 -3.65
CA ILE A 224 -3.59 -3.22 -2.74
C ILE A 224 -2.25 -3.85 -2.38
N GLY A 225 -1.16 -3.16 -2.67
CA GLY A 225 0.18 -3.71 -2.45
C GLY A 225 1.25 -2.63 -2.31
N PRO A 226 2.48 -3.03 -1.97
CA PRO A 226 3.59 -2.10 -1.81
C PRO A 226 3.98 -1.48 -3.15
N VAL A 227 4.62 -0.31 -3.11
CA VAL A 227 5.17 0.37 -4.28
C VAL A 227 6.69 0.38 -4.18
N TYR A 228 7.36 0.14 -5.32
CA TYR A 228 8.81 0.17 -5.39
C TYR A 228 9.40 1.48 -4.85
N PRO A 229 10.32 1.41 -3.87
CA PRO A 229 10.81 2.60 -3.20
C PRO A 229 11.71 3.47 -4.11
N THR A 230 11.82 4.75 -3.79
CA THR A 230 12.68 5.69 -4.52
C THR A 230 14.09 5.80 -3.94
N PHE A 231 14.25 5.62 -2.62
CA PHE A 231 15.53 5.72 -1.93
C PHE A 231 16.39 4.46 -2.19
N TRP A 232 17.65 4.65 -2.54
CA TRP A 232 18.54 3.56 -3.02
C TRP A 232 18.72 2.44 -1.99
N LEU A 233 18.83 2.79 -0.69
CA LEU A 233 18.99 1.79 0.36
C LEU A 233 17.70 1.00 0.56
N SER A 234 16.53 1.66 0.49
CA SER A 234 15.25 0.96 0.54
C SER A 234 15.06 0.05 -0.67
N ARG A 235 15.49 0.47 -1.88
CA ARG A 235 15.47 -0.40 -3.07
C ARG A 235 16.27 -1.67 -2.86
N PHE A 236 17.49 -1.53 -2.33
CA PHE A 236 18.32 -2.68 -2.01
C PHE A 236 17.59 -3.67 -1.08
N PHE A 237 17.01 -3.19 0.02
CA PHE A 237 16.28 -4.06 0.94
C PHE A 237 14.98 -4.63 0.35
N ALA A 238 14.24 -3.87 -0.47
CA ALA A 238 13.07 -4.37 -1.20
C ALA A 238 13.47 -5.52 -2.14
N ASP A 239 14.47 -5.30 -2.98
CA ASP A 239 14.94 -6.26 -3.98
C ASP A 239 15.41 -7.58 -3.35
N MET A 240 15.96 -7.52 -2.13
CA MET A 240 16.35 -8.70 -1.35
C MET A 240 15.19 -9.40 -0.64
N TRP A 241 14.19 -8.64 -0.18
CA TRP A 241 13.15 -9.18 0.67
C TRP A 241 12.07 -9.93 -0.13
N MET A 242 11.25 -9.19 -0.87
CA MET A 242 10.05 -9.68 -1.54
C MET A 242 9.70 -8.82 -2.75
N LEU A 243 8.59 -9.10 -3.43
CA LEU A 243 8.22 -8.31 -4.60
C LEU A 243 7.69 -6.92 -4.19
N PHE A 244 8.35 -5.87 -4.67
CA PHE A 244 7.86 -4.49 -4.66
C PHE A 244 7.65 -4.02 -6.10
N PRO A 245 6.44 -4.13 -6.67
CA PRO A 245 6.20 -3.71 -8.05
C PRO A 245 6.25 -2.20 -8.20
N LYS A 246 6.64 -1.74 -9.39
CA LYS A 246 6.41 -0.36 -9.80
C LYS A 246 4.93 -0.11 -10.07
N GLU A 247 4.51 1.15 -9.96
CA GLU A 247 3.14 1.58 -10.31
C GLU A 247 2.78 1.17 -11.76
N GLU A 248 3.74 1.25 -12.68
CA GLU A 248 3.55 0.87 -14.07
C GLU A 248 3.41 -0.65 -14.27
N GLU A 249 4.09 -1.47 -13.45
CA GLU A 249 3.99 -2.93 -13.51
C GLU A 249 2.56 -3.39 -13.13
N TYR A 250 1.97 -2.82 -12.07
CA TYR A 250 0.57 -3.09 -11.74
C TYR A 250 -0.38 -2.75 -12.89
N ILE A 251 -0.23 -1.55 -13.47
CA ILE A 251 -1.09 -1.09 -14.56
C ILE A 251 -0.95 -2.01 -15.77
N GLU A 252 0.28 -2.40 -16.10
CA GLU A 252 0.56 -3.32 -17.20
C GLU A 252 -0.07 -4.70 -16.96
N TRP A 253 0.04 -5.26 -15.76
CA TRP A 253 -0.56 -6.56 -15.43
C TRP A 253 -2.08 -6.56 -15.57
N PHE A 254 -2.75 -5.52 -15.08
CA PHE A 254 -4.20 -5.36 -15.23
C PHE A 254 -4.60 -5.25 -16.70
N LYS A 255 -3.89 -4.42 -17.49
CA LYS A 255 -4.17 -4.26 -18.92
C LYS A 255 -3.98 -5.55 -19.70
N LYS A 256 -2.88 -6.28 -19.43
CA LYS A 256 -2.60 -7.59 -20.05
C LYS A 256 -3.66 -8.62 -19.73
N ALA A 257 -4.16 -8.64 -18.50
CA ALA A 257 -5.27 -9.51 -18.11
C ALA A 257 -6.61 -9.14 -18.76
N GLY A 258 -6.71 -7.99 -19.45
CA GLY A 258 -7.91 -7.57 -20.17
C GLY A 258 -8.78 -6.55 -19.43
N PHE A 259 -8.37 -6.07 -18.25
CA PHE A 259 -9.11 -5.03 -17.53
C PHE A 259 -9.13 -3.71 -18.31
N ARG A 260 -10.21 -2.96 -18.15
CA ARG A 260 -10.39 -1.58 -18.64
C ARG A 260 -10.49 -0.62 -17.47
N ASP A 261 -10.42 0.68 -17.77
CA ASP A 261 -10.54 1.75 -16.77
C ASP A 261 -9.55 1.59 -15.60
N VAL A 262 -8.32 1.16 -15.91
CA VAL A 262 -7.32 0.87 -14.90
C VAL A 262 -6.89 2.16 -14.19
N LYS A 263 -7.10 2.22 -12.88
CA LYS A 263 -6.79 3.38 -12.04
C LYS A 263 -5.82 2.97 -10.94
N LEU A 264 -5.01 3.93 -10.50
CA LEU A 264 -4.09 3.75 -9.38
C LEU A 264 -4.25 4.91 -8.41
N LYS A 265 -4.54 4.57 -7.16
CA LYS A 265 -4.55 5.48 -6.01
C LYS A 265 -3.37 5.15 -5.11
N ARG A 266 -2.65 6.16 -4.66
CA ARG A 266 -1.53 6.00 -3.73
C ARG A 266 -2.05 6.02 -2.31
N ILE A 267 -1.52 5.15 -1.46
CA ILE A 267 -1.93 4.96 -0.08
C ILE A 267 -0.72 5.22 0.83
N GLY A 268 -0.97 5.97 1.90
CA GLY A 268 0.02 6.29 2.91
C GLY A 268 -0.65 6.81 4.17
N PRO A 269 0.06 6.81 5.31
CA PRO A 269 -0.50 7.27 6.56
C PRO A 269 -0.73 8.78 6.53
N LYS A 270 -1.82 9.25 7.16
CA LYS A 270 -2.20 10.68 7.18
C LYS A 270 -1.14 11.61 7.77
N TRP A 271 -0.28 11.09 8.66
CA TRP A 271 0.80 11.85 9.28
C TRP A 271 2.02 12.04 8.35
N TYR A 272 2.08 11.35 7.20
CA TYR A 272 3.15 11.54 6.24
C TYR A 272 3.00 12.88 5.50
N ARG A 273 3.77 13.88 5.91
CA ARG A 273 3.74 15.25 5.36
C ARG A 273 4.85 15.40 4.32
N GLY A 274 4.83 14.85 3.10
CA GLY A 274 6.01 15.03 2.24
C GLY A 274 6.00 14.50 0.82
N VAL A 275 6.91 15.07 0.02
CA VAL A 275 7.25 14.62 -1.33
C VAL A 275 8.14 13.39 -1.23
N ARG A 276 7.91 12.38 -2.07
CA ARG A 276 8.55 11.04 -2.27
C ARG A 276 10.09 10.88 -2.07
N ARG A 277 10.86 11.86 -1.57
CA ARG A 277 12.32 11.83 -1.42
C ARG A 277 12.83 10.71 -0.52
N HIS A 278 12.06 10.27 0.47
CA HIS A 278 12.49 9.23 1.41
C HIS A 278 12.06 7.81 1.05
N GLY A 279 11.47 7.58 -0.14
CA GLY A 279 11.19 6.22 -0.61
C GLY A 279 9.91 5.58 -0.09
N LEU A 280 9.02 6.33 0.56
CA LEU A 280 7.85 5.79 1.24
C LEU A 280 6.55 6.25 0.58
N ILE A 281 6.14 5.56 -0.47
CA ILE A 281 4.70 5.29 -0.59
C ILE A 281 4.51 3.92 0.05
N MET A 282 3.68 3.86 1.09
CA MET A 282 3.47 2.61 1.82
C MET A 282 2.76 1.58 0.93
N GLY A 283 1.91 2.03 0.01
CA GLY A 283 1.36 1.18 -1.03
C GLY A 283 0.52 1.92 -2.06
N CYS A 284 -0.08 1.18 -2.98
CA CYS A 284 -1.09 1.67 -3.90
C CYS A 284 -2.29 0.75 -3.91
N SER A 285 -3.46 1.30 -4.21
CA SER A 285 -4.68 0.61 -4.57
C SER A 285 -4.85 0.74 -6.08
N VAL A 286 -4.79 -0.39 -6.79
CA VAL A 286 -4.93 -0.46 -8.24
C VAL A 286 -6.22 -1.17 -8.57
N THR A 287 -7.04 -0.53 -9.40
CA THR A 287 -8.33 -1.09 -9.81
C THR A 287 -8.45 -1.26 -11.30
N GLY A 288 -9.31 -2.18 -11.72
CA GLY A 288 -9.66 -2.37 -13.12
C GLY A 288 -11.02 -3.05 -13.25
N VAL A 289 -11.76 -2.66 -14.29
CA VAL A 289 -13.13 -3.12 -14.54
C VAL A 289 -13.12 -4.18 -15.64
N LYS A 290 -13.78 -5.31 -15.40
CA LYS A 290 -14.00 -6.35 -16.40
C LYS A 290 -15.10 -5.90 -17.37
N ARG A 291 -14.77 -5.79 -18.66
CA ARG A 291 -15.69 -5.30 -19.72
C ARG A 291 -16.08 -6.37 -20.74
N GLU A 292 -15.62 -7.61 -20.57
CA GLU A 292 -15.96 -8.75 -21.42
C GLU A 292 -16.29 -9.94 -20.51
N ARG A 293 -17.08 -10.91 -20.97
CA ARG A 293 -17.46 -12.11 -20.20
C ARG A 293 -16.43 -13.22 -20.42
N GLY A 294 -16.39 -14.20 -19.51
CA GLY A 294 -15.53 -15.37 -19.67
C GLY A 294 -14.12 -15.16 -19.15
N ASP A 295 -13.17 -15.92 -19.70
CA ASP A 295 -11.77 -15.91 -19.24
C ASP A 295 -11.00 -14.70 -19.78
N SER A 296 -9.87 -14.40 -19.14
CA SER A 296 -8.92 -13.38 -19.58
C SER A 296 -8.36 -13.75 -20.97
N PRO A 297 -8.18 -12.77 -21.88
CA PRO A 297 -7.51 -13.00 -23.16
C PRO A 297 -6.00 -13.29 -23.00
N LEU A 298 -5.48 -13.23 -21.77
CA LEU A 298 -4.08 -13.46 -21.48
C LEU A 298 -3.74 -14.96 -21.47
N GLU A 299 -2.84 -15.35 -22.37
CA GLU A 299 -2.21 -16.65 -22.36
C GLU A 299 -0.94 -16.62 -21.50
N LEU A 300 -0.82 -17.58 -20.58
CA LEU A 300 0.34 -17.73 -19.70
C LEU A 300 0.91 -19.14 -19.86
N GLY A 301 2.22 -19.27 -19.70
CA GLY A 301 2.90 -20.56 -19.67
C GLY A 301 2.57 -21.40 -18.43
N PRO A 302 3.35 -22.46 -18.12
CA PRO A 302 3.20 -23.21 -16.87
C PRO A 302 3.45 -22.32 -15.64
N LYS A 303 2.95 -22.73 -14.47
CA LYS A 303 3.21 -22.04 -13.19
C LYS A 303 4.72 -21.94 -12.95
N ALA A 304 5.17 -20.77 -12.48
CA ALA A 304 6.58 -20.53 -12.16
C ALA A 304 7.07 -21.40 -10.99
N GLU A 305 6.18 -21.69 -10.03
CA GLU A 305 6.45 -22.49 -8.85
C GLU A 305 5.53 -23.72 -8.80
N ASP A 306 6.07 -24.85 -8.36
CA ASP A 306 5.32 -26.04 -7.98
C ASP A 306 5.56 -26.32 -6.49
N VAL A 307 4.60 -25.94 -5.65
CA VAL A 307 4.65 -26.09 -4.19
C VAL A 307 4.79 -27.54 -3.73
N SER A 308 4.43 -28.52 -4.57
CA SER A 308 4.58 -29.93 -4.24
C SER A 308 6.05 -30.36 -4.20
N LYS A 309 6.94 -29.65 -4.90
CA LYS A 309 8.36 -30.00 -4.96
C LYS A 309 9.06 -29.72 -3.62
N PRO A 310 9.94 -30.62 -3.15
CA PRO A 310 10.74 -30.37 -1.97
C PRO A 310 11.69 -29.19 -2.22
N VAL A 311 11.78 -28.29 -1.26
CA VAL A 311 12.77 -27.21 -1.23
C VAL A 311 14.00 -27.70 -0.49
N ASN A 312 15.20 -27.36 -0.99
CA ASN A 312 16.44 -27.66 -0.28
C ASN A 312 16.41 -26.93 1.09
N PRO A 313 16.54 -27.65 2.23
CA PRO A 313 16.35 -27.06 3.55
C PRO A 313 17.43 -26.02 3.91
N ILE A 314 18.67 -26.21 3.44
CA ILE A 314 19.77 -25.25 3.69
C ILE A 314 19.52 -23.97 2.90
N THR A 315 19.16 -24.10 1.62
CA THR A 315 18.80 -22.97 0.77
C THR A 315 17.59 -22.23 1.34
N PHE A 316 16.56 -22.96 1.76
CA PHE A 316 15.38 -22.40 2.39
C PHE A 316 15.72 -21.60 3.65
N LEU A 317 16.49 -22.18 4.58
CA LEU A 317 16.88 -21.52 5.82
C LEU A 317 17.69 -20.25 5.55
N PHE A 318 18.67 -20.31 4.64
CA PHE A 318 19.47 -19.15 4.26
C PHE A 318 18.58 -18.02 3.72
N ARG A 319 17.70 -18.32 2.76
CA ARG A 319 16.79 -17.36 2.16
C ARG A 319 15.86 -16.76 3.23
N PHE A 320 15.27 -17.60 4.08
CA PHE A 320 14.42 -17.17 5.17
C PHE A 320 15.11 -16.20 6.15
N LEU A 321 16.36 -16.48 6.54
CA LEU A 321 17.13 -15.62 7.44
C LEU A 321 17.48 -14.28 6.80
N VAL A 322 18.02 -14.28 5.57
CA VAL A 322 18.37 -13.04 4.85
C VAL A 322 17.13 -12.19 4.60
N GLY A 323 16.05 -12.81 4.13
CA GLY A 323 14.78 -12.13 3.90
C GLY A 323 14.21 -11.49 5.16
N THR A 324 14.31 -12.17 6.31
CA THR A 324 13.88 -11.64 7.61
C THR A 324 14.70 -10.42 8.05
N ILE A 325 16.01 -10.44 7.81
CA ILE A 325 16.89 -9.26 8.07
C ILE A 325 16.49 -8.08 7.18
N CYS A 326 16.19 -8.34 5.90
CA CYS A 326 15.74 -7.30 4.98
C CYS A 326 14.35 -6.75 5.36
N ALA A 327 13.45 -7.61 5.85
CA ALA A 327 12.15 -7.19 6.39
C ALA A 327 12.32 -6.25 7.61
N ALA A 328 13.30 -6.51 8.48
CA ALA A 328 13.55 -5.68 9.66
C ALA A 328 13.90 -4.23 9.29
N TYR A 329 14.56 -3.99 8.15
CA TYR A 329 14.78 -2.62 7.65
C TYR A 329 13.45 -1.88 7.46
N TYR A 330 12.46 -2.53 6.87
CA TYR A 330 11.14 -1.93 6.65
C TYR A 330 10.37 -1.68 7.94
N VAL A 331 10.61 -2.46 9.01
CA VAL A 331 10.05 -2.17 10.34
C VAL A 331 10.63 -0.89 10.94
N LEU A 332 11.93 -0.64 10.72
CA LEU A 332 12.62 0.55 11.27
C LEU A 332 12.22 1.84 10.56
N VAL A 333 11.81 1.77 9.29
CA VAL A 333 11.55 2.97 8.50
C VAL A 333 10.33 3.77 9.00
N PRO A 334 9.14 3.18 9.26
CA PRO A 334 8.02 3.90 9.86
C PRO A 334 8.34 4.43 11.27
N ILE A 335 9.14 3.71 12.06
CA ILE A 335 9.58 4.20 13.38
C ILE A 335 10.42 5.46 13.22
N TYR A 336 11.41 5.44 12.32
CA TYR A 336 12.23 6.61 12.01
C TYR A 336 11.38 7.79 11.52
N MET A 337 10.40 7.53 10.65
CA MET A 337 9.50 8.56 10.13
C MET A 337 8.56 9.11 11.19
N TRP A 338 8.04 8.26 12.08
CA TRP A 338 7.22 8.69 13.20
C TRP A 338 8.01 9.58 14.16
N ILE A 339 9.25 9.20 14.50
CA ILE A 339 10.17 10.05 15.28
C ILE A 339 10.41 11.38 14.56
N LYS A 340 10.67 11.35 13.25
CA LYS A 340 10.86 12.57 12.44
C LYS A 340 9.61 13.45 12.45
N ASP A 341 8.42 12.87 12.39
CA ASP A 341 7.15 13.59 12.47
C ASP A 341 6.99 14.35 13.80
N GLN A 342 7.43 13.75 14.92
CA GLN A 342 7.39 14.38 16.24
C GLN A 342 8.36 15.57 16.38
N ILE A 343 9.48 15.55 15.66
CA ILE A 343 10.55 16.56 15.77
C ILE A 343 10.35 17.70 14.76
N VAL A 344 9.89 17.38 13.55
CA VAL A 344 9.77 18.37 12.47
C VAL A 344 8.50 19.22 12.66
N PRO A 345 8.62 20.57 12.63
CA PRO A 345 7.49 21.47 12.80
C PRO A 345 6.34 21.21 11.82
N LYS A 346 5.09 21.38 12.28
CA LYS A 346 3.89 21.25 11.44
C LYS A 346 3.94 22.23 10.25
N GLY A 347 3.74 21.70 9.05
CA GLY A 347 3.77 22.45 7.78
C GLY A 347 5.07 22.30 6.97
N MET A 348 6.12 21.72 7.55
CA MET A 348 7.33 21.37 6.80
C MET A 348 7.24 19.94 6.24
N PRO A 349 7.86 19.66 5.08
CA PRO A 349 7.89 18.30 4.55
C PRO A 349 8.80 17.38 5.38
N ILE A 350 8.37 16.14 5.61
CA ILE A 350 9.14 15.03 6.22
C ILE A 350 9.46 13.93 5.22
#